data_AF-A0A0F8Z0H5-F1
#
_entry.id   AF-A0A0F8Z0H5-F1
#
_cell.length_a   1.000
_cell.length_b   1.000
_cell.length_c   1.000
_cell.angle_alpha   90.00
_cell.angle_beta   90.00
_cell.angle_gamma   90.00
#
_symmetry.space_group_name_H-M   'P 1'
#
loop_
_entity.id
_entity.type
_entity.pdbx_description
1 polymer ?
#
loop_
_entity_poly.entity_id
_entity_poly.type
_entity_poly.pdbx_seq_one_letter_code
_entity_poly.pdbx_strand_id
1 'polypeptide(L)'
;MSRARLYVGDVREVLPTLAAESVQMCCTSPPYWGLRDYGEPRQIGLERTPEEYISTIVEVFREVRRVLANDGTLWLNMGDCY
;
A
#
# COMPACT_ATOMS: atom_id res chain seq x y z
N MET A 1 -8.01 -23.56 -14.53
CA MET A 1 -8.76 -22.78 -13.52
C MET A 1 -7.89 -21.63 -13.06
N SER A 2 -8.40 -20.41 -13.02
CA SER A 2 -7.69 -19.28 -12.39
C SER A 2 -7.87 -19.35 -10.87
N ARG A 3 -6.80 -19.06 -10.11
CA ARG A 3 -6.82 -19.01 -8.65
C ARG A 3 -6.68 -17.55 -8.22
N ALA A 4 -7.73 -16.99 -7.61
CA ALA A 4 -7.72 -15.64 -7.04
C ALA A 4 -8.04 -15.72 -5.55
N ARG A 5 -7.45 -14.80 -4.77
CA ARG A 5 -7.77 -14.61 -3.34
C ARG A 5 -8.04 -13.14 -3.10
N LEU A 6 -9.11 -12.82 -2.39
CA LEU A 6 -9.45 -11.48 -1.94
C LEU A 6 -9.22 -11.40 -0.43
N TYR A 7 -8.46 -10.41 0.00
CA TYR A 7 -8.28 -10.06 1.40
C TYR A 7 -8.96 -8.72 1.64
N VAL A 8 -9.80 -8.62 2.67
CA VAL A 8 -10.54 -7.40 3.02
C VAL A 8 -10.03 -6.92 4.37
N GLY A 9 -9.52 -5.70 4.42
CA GLY A 9 -9.01 -5.09 5.65
C GLY A 9 -8.00 -3.97 5.38
N ASP A 10 -7.54 -3.34 6.46
CA ASP A 10 -6.47 -2.36 6.41
C ASP A 10 -5.18 -3.03 5.93
N VAL A 11 -4.50 -2.43 4.96
CA VAL A 11 -3.26 -2.96 4.38
C VAL A 11 -2.17 -3.16 5.45
N ARG A 12 -2.16 -2.34 6.50
CA ARG A 12 -1.23 -2.43 7.64
C ARG A 12 -1.46 -3.67 8.49
N GLU A 13 -2.65 -4.25 8.43
CA GLU A 13 -3.02 -5.48 9.15
C GLU A 13 -2.97 -6.71 8.25
N VAL A 14 -3.33 -6.55 6.97
CA VAL A 14 -3.39 -7.65 6.00
C VAL A 14 -2.01 -8.05 5.49
N LEU A 15 -1.14 -7.11 5.08
CA LEU A 15 0.17 -7.45 4.53
C LEU A 15 1.02 -8.31 5.49
N PRO A 16 1.07 -8.04 6.81
CA PRO A 16 1.78 -8.89 7.77
C PRO A 16 1.33 -10.36 7.79
N THR A 17 0.09 -10.66 7.37
CA THR A 17 -0.42 -12.05 7.31
C THR A 17 0.09 -12.82 6.09
N LEU A 18 0.63 -12.13 5.09
CA LEU A 18 1.17 -12.75 3.89
C LEU A 18 2.61 -13.22 4.12
N ALA A 19 2.95 -14.38 3.56
CA ALA A 19 4.31 -14.90 3.63
C ALA A 19 5.31 -13.94 2.96
N ALA A 20 6.54 -13.88 3.50
CA ALA A 20 7.62 -13.15 2.86
C ALA A 20 7.96 -13.79 1.50
N GLU A 21 8.48 -12.98 0.56
CA GLU A 21 8.92 -13.43 -0.77
C GLU A 21 7.87 -14.28 -1.52
N SER A 22 6.58 -13.99 -1.34
CA SER A 22 5.46 -14.80 -1.83
C SER A 22 4.78 -14.26 -3.09
N VAL A 23 5.14 -13.04 -3.52
CA VAL A 23 4.59 -12.42 -4.74
C VAL A 23 5.70 -11.91 -5.66
N GLN A 24 5.50 -12.06 -6.98
CA GLN A 24 6.46 -11.60 -7.99
C GLN A 24 6.29 -10.11 -8.34
N MET A 25 5.07 -9.59 -8.20
CA MET A 25 4.72 -8.27 -8.67
C MET A 25 3.66 -7.64 -7.76
N CYS A 26 3.87 -6.38 -7.41
CA CYS A 26 2.88 -5.52 -6.79
C CYS A 26 2.55 -4.40 -7.78
N CYS A 27 1.26 -4.19 -8.05
CA CYS A 27 0.77 -3.04 -8.82
C CYS A 27 -0.24 -2.32 -7.94
N THR A 28 -0.02 -1.04 -7.65
CA THR A 28 -0.84 -0.29 -6.70
C THR A 28 -0.89 1.21 -6.99
N SER A 29 -1.95 1.83 -6.49
CA SER A 29 -2.18 3.28 -6.47
C SER A 29 -2.68 3.66 -5.06
N PRO A 30 -1.79 3.90 -4.08
CA PRO A 30 -2.22 4.26 -2.74
C PRO A 30 -3.01 5.58 -2.76
N PRO A 31 -3.77 5.90 -1.70
CA PRO A 31 -4.41 7.21 -1.58
C PRO A 31 -3.40 8.35 -1.74
N TYR A 32 -3.69 9.34 -2.57
CA TYR A 32 -2.80 10.50 -2.74
C TYR A 32 -3.06 11.53 -1.65
N TRP A 33 -1.99 12.14 -1.13
CA TRP A 33 -2.10 13.10 -0.04
C TRP A 33 -2.96 14.32 -0.43
N GLY A 34 -3.94 14.62 0.41
CA GLY A 34 -4.84 15.77 0.25
C GLY A 34 -5.89 15.66 -0.86
N LEU A 35 -5.95 14.54 -1.61
CA LEU A 35 -6.79 14.47 -2.80
C LEU A 35 -8.23 14.02 -2.53
N ARG A 36 -8.44 13.07 -1.61
CA ARG A 36 -9.76 12.48 -1.37
C ARG A 36 -9.95 12.08 0.08
N ASP A 37 -11.13 12.38 0.61
CA ASP A 37 -11.64 11.81 1.85
C ASP A 37 -12.55 10.60 1.56
N TYR A 38 -12.17 9.45 2.09
CA TYR A 38 -12.89 8.18 1.96
C TYR A 38 -13.88 7.91 3.11
N GLY A 39 -14.01 8.83 4.08
CA GLY A 39 -14.89 8.68 5.23
C GLY A 39 -14.47 7.58 6.22
N GLU A 40 -13.24 7.08 6.10
CA GLU A 40 -12.68 6.04 6.97
C GLU A 40 -11.71 6.69 7.98
N PRO A 41 -11.94 6.58 9.30
CA PRO A 41 -11.10 7.20 10.32
C PRO A 41 -9.61 6.86 10.22
N ARG A 42 -9.27 5.67 9.74
CA ARG A 42 -7.88 5.22 9.57
C ARG A 42 -7.36 5.36 8.14
N GLN A 43 -8.05 6.08 7.25
CA GLN A 43 -7.58 6.23 5.87
C GLN A 43 -6.17 6.84 5.79
N ILE A 44 -5.43 6.44 4.78
CA ILE A 44 -4.16 7.07 4.39
C ILE A 44 -4.51 8.20 3.42
N GLY A 45 -3.74 9.29 3.42
CA GLY A 45 -3.86 10.40 2.48
C GLY A 45 -4.47 11.67 3.06
N LEU A 46 -4.93 11.67 4.33
CA LEU A 46 -5.42 12.86 5.04
C LEU A 46 -4.58 13.20 6.29
N GLU A 47 -3.36 12.71 6.36
CA GLU A 47 -2.41 13.06 7.41
C GLU A 47 -2.15 14.58 7.42
N ARG A 48 -1.77 15.13 8.58
CA ARG A 48 -1.73 16.59 8.79
C ARG A 48 -0.62 17.25 7.99
N THR A 49 0.46 16.52 7.75
CA THR A 49 1.60 17.01 6.98
C THR A 49 2.02 15.99 5.92
N PRO A 50 2.70 16.44 4.83
CA PRO A 50 3.28 15.54 3.85
C PRO A 50 4.22 14.51 4.48
N GLU A 51 5.00 14.89 5.48
CA GLU A 51 5.97 14.01 6.14
C GLU A 51 5.28 12.86 6.89
N GLU A 52 4.15 13.14 7.56
CA GLU A 52 3.35 12.11 8.22
C GLU A 52 2.77 11.11 7.21
N TYR A 53 2.27 11.61 6.08
CA TYR A 53 1.80 10.78 4.96
C TYR A 53 2.93 9.92 4.38
N ILE A 54 4.09 10.51 4.08
CA ILE A 54 5.25 9.79 3.56
C ILE A 54 5.73 8.74 4.55
N SER A 55 5.77 9.04 5.85
CA SER A 55 6.12 8.06 6.89
C SER A 55 5.19 6.85 6.84
N THR A 56 3.88 7.11 6.80
CA THR A 56 2.84 6.06 6.74
C THR A 56 2.98 5.20 5.48
N ILE A 57 3.17 5.84 4.32
CA ILE A 57 3.34 5.16 3.04
C ILE A 57 4.63 4.31 3.01
N VAL A 58 5.74 4.81 3.55
CA VAL A 58 7.00 4.05 3.66
C VAL A 58 6.83 2.82 4.53
N GLU A 59 6.10 2.90 5.64
CA GLU A 59 5.79 1.74 6.49
C GLU A 59 5.03 0.65 5.71
N VAL A 60 4.01 1.05 4.95
CA VAL A 60 3.28 0.11 4.07
C VAL A 60 4.21 -0.50 3.03
N PHE A 61 5.04 0.30 2.36
CA PHE A 61 5.96 -0.21 1.33
C PHE A 61 7.09 -1.08 1.87
N ARG A 62 7.46 -0.96 3.15
CA ARG A 62 8.36 -1.93 3.80
C ARG A 62 7.72 -3.31 3.88
N GLU A 63 6.44 -3.38 4.20
CA GLU A 63 5.71 -4.66 4.17
C GLU A 63 5.51 -5.18 2.75
N VAL A 64 5.24 -4.31 1.77
CA VAL A 64 5.21 -4.69 0.35
C VAL A 64 6.58 -5.28 -0.08
N ARG A 65 7.68 -4.66 0.34
CA ARG A 65 9.03 -5.17 0.06
C ARG A 65 9.26 -6.54 0.69
N ARG A 66 8.78 -6.78 1.92
CA ARG A 66 8.91 -8.09 2.59
C ARG A 66 8.20 -9.19 1.83
N VAL A 67 7.01 -8.93 1.30
CA VAL A 67 6.21 -9.95 0.58
C VAL A 67 6.70 -10.16 -0.86
N LEU A 68 7.38 -9.18 -1.46
CA LEU A 68 7.97 -9.32 -2.79
C LEU A 68 9.14 -10.32 -2.78
N ALA A 69 9.22 -11.15 -3.82
CA ALA A 69 10.41 -11.94 -4.11
C ALA A 69 11.64 -11.03 -4.33
N ASN A 70 12.84 -11.60 -4.19
CA ASN A 70 14.10 -10.87 -4.34
C ASN A 70 14.27 -10.20 -5.72
N ASP A 71 13.70 -10.80 -6.77
CA ASP A 71 13.63 -10.27 -8.14
C ASP A 71 12.24 -9.70 -8.49
N GLY A 72 11.41 -9.45 -7.47
CA GLY A 72 10.07 -8.92 -7.61
C GLY A 72 10.04 -7.45 -8.05
N THR A 73 8.94 -7.05 -8.67
CA THR A 73 8.74 -5.67 -9.15
C THR A 73 7.60 -4.95 -8.44
N LEU A 74 7.78 -3.66 -8.17
CA LEU A 74 6.74 -2.76 -7.68
C LEU A 74 6.41 -1.73 -8.76
N TRP A 75 5.15 -1.68 -9.15
CA TRP A 75 4.57 -0.69 -10.04
C TRP A 75 3.69 0.24 -9.21
N LEU A 76 4.16 1.48 -9.03
CA LEU A 76 3.52 2.48 -8.19
C LEU A 76 2.95 3.59 -9.06
N ASN A 77 1.63 3.73 -9.05
CA ASN A 77 0.94 4.88 -9.60
C ASN A 77 0.72 5.90 -8.49
N MET A 78 1.30 7.09 -8.63
CA MET A 78 1.19 8.18 -7.67
C MET A 78 1.06 9.49 -8.45
N GLY A 79 0.11 10.32 -8.06
CA GLY A 79 -0.08 11.66 -8.60
C GLY A 79 0.03 12.70 -7.50
N ASP A 80 0.25 13.94 -7.91
CA ASP A 80 0.20 15.12 -7.05
C ASP A 80 -1.11 15.89 -7.25
N CYS A 81 -1.35 16.87 -6.38
CA CYS A 81 -2.37 17.88 -6.57
C CYS A 81 -1.66 19.16 -7.04
N TYR A 82 -1.91 19.60 -8.27
CA TYR A 82 -1.49 20.92 -8.79
C TYR A 82 -2.46 22.02 -8.36
#